data_AF-A0A194VL27-F1
#
_entry.id   AF-A0A194VL27-F1
#
_cell.length_a   1.000
_cell.length_b   1.000
_cell.length_c   1.000
_cell.angle_alpha   90.00
_cell.angle_beta   90.00
_cell.angle_gamma   90.00
#
_symmetry.space_group_name_H-M   'P 1'
#
loop_
_entity.id
_entity.type
_entity.pdbx_description
1 polymer ?
#
loop_
_entity_poly.entity_id
_entity_poly.type
_entity_poly.pdbx_seq_one_letter_code
_entity_poly.pdbx_strand_id
1 'polypeptide(L)'
;MFISQNLRQGDYDSYLIRQFIPRPAQDAYDALRTLNLELARLPETVSNPTIGQLRMQFWRDTVNKTFAGTPPREPISILLHKAITELAQRTGSSSAASSIRFWLLRFINTREKYMDNRPFTSMAALEEYAENTYSTLMYMILASMPLRSVHMDHLASHIGKACGLVATLRGVPVLAAPPRPVHTPGGVESGNRRSQALLLPLDVMAEVGLREEDVFRHGPQAAGLQDAIFKVATRAHDHLITAREMITNIRKGVNPGHEYEHQGEMEHTYEQGDDTTQMDVKRGFGVLLEGVPAGDFLERIEKVNFDPFQVKSSWKLPWRIWQALRKTQI
;
A
#
# COMPACT_ATOMS: atom_id res chain seq x y z
N MET A 1 8.04 -14.35 15.14
CA MET A 1 8.89 -15.13 14.20
C MET A 1 8.15 -15.40 12.89
N PHE A 2 6.93 -15.98 12.91
CA PHE A 2 6.11 -16.23 11.71
C PHE A 2 5.80 -14.97 10.87
N ILE A 3 5.23 -13.92 11.48
CA ILE A 3 4.85 -12.68 10.78
C ILE A 3 6.04 -12.02 10.05
N SER A 4 7.18 -11.88 10.74
CA SER A 4 8.39 -11.30 10.13
C SER A 4 8.93 -12.14 8.96
N GLN A 5 8.77 -13.47 8.99
CA GLN A 5 9.14 -14.34 7.88
C GLN A 5 8.19 -14.18 6.68
N ASN A 6 6.87 -14.05 6.91
CA ASN A 6 5.90 -13.78 5.85
C ASN A 6 6.21 -12.47 5.13
N LEU A 7 6.50 -11.40 5.88
CA LEU A 7 6.92 -10.13 5.29
C LEU A 7 8.23 -10.27 4.51
N ARG A 8 9.24 -10.94 5.07
CA ARG A 8 10.52 -11.14 4.36
C ARG A 8 10.35 -11.85 3.01
N GLN A 9 9.42 -12.80 2.91
CA GLN A 9 9.17 -13.57 1.69
C GLN A 9 8.19 -12.89 0.73
N GLY A 10 7.22 -12.14 1.25
CA GLY A 10 6.10 -11.62 0.47
C GLY A 10 6.04 -10.11 0.28
N ASP A 11 6.74 -9.36 1.12
CA ASP A 11 6.80 -7.89 1.13
C ASP A 11 8.15 -7.44 1.71
N TYR A 12 9.21 -7.67 0.92
CA TYR A 12 10.59 -7.41 1.35
C TYR A 12 10.84 -5.92 1.63
N ASP A 13 10.18 -5.04 0.88
CA ASP A 13 10.22 -3.58 1.09
C ASP A 13 9.80 -3.24 2.52
N SER A 14 8.66 -3.78 2.98
CA SER A 14 8.18 -3.59 4.35
C SER A 14 9.08 -4.21 5.39
N TYR A 15 9.63 -5.40 5.11
CA TYR A 15 10.56 -6.06 6.02
C TYR A 15 11.80 -5.20 6.30
N LEU A 16 12.29 -4.46 5.30
CA LEU A 16 13.38 -3.49 5.48
C LEU A 16 12.92 -2.26 6.27
N ILE A 17 11.77 -1.67 5.89
CA ILE A 17 11.25 -0.44 6.51
C ILE A 17 10.91 -0.65 7.98
N ARG A 18 10.40 -1.83 8.35
CA ARG A 18 10.05 -2.24 9.72
C ARG A 18 11.17 -1.99 10.75
N GLN A 19 12.43 -1.98 10.32
CA GLN A 19 13.58 -1.71 11.19
C GLN A 19 13.64 -0.26 11.67
N PHE A 20 13.00 0.65 10.94
CA PHE A 20 12.99 2.10 11.18
C PHE A 20 11.66 2.58 11.78
N ILE A 21 10.68 1.69 11.90
CA ILE A 21 9.45 1.95 12.64
C ILE A 21 9.76 1.96 14.14
N PRO A 22 9.29 2.96 14.92
CA PRO A 22 9.52 2.99 16.36
C PRO A 22 9.01 1.73 17.05
N ARG A 23 9.80 1.19 18.00
CA ARG A 23 9.48 -0.08 18.70
C ARG A 23 8.02 -0.20 19.15
N PRO A 24 7.39 0.83 19.76
CA PRO A 24 6.01 0.70 20.23
C PRO A 24 4.95 0.59 19.12
N ALA A 25 5.31 0.85 17.85
CA ALA A 25 4.42 0.75 16.70
C ALA A 25 4.75 -0.47 15.81
N GLN A 26 5.84 -1.20 16.09
CA GLN A 26 6.28 -2.32 15.25
C GLN A 26 5.26 -3.47 15.23
N ASP A 27 4.59 -3.76 16.34
CA ASP A 27 3.58 -4.82 16.40
C ASP A 27 2.35 -4.46 15.53
N ALA A 28 1.90 -3.20 15.56
CA ALA A 28 0.85 -2.71 14.67
C ALA A 28 1.29 -2.79 13.20
N TYR A 29 2.51 -2.32 12.89
CA TYR A 29 3.08 -2.39 11.54
C TYR A 29 3.13 -3.83 11.02
N ASP A 30 3.68 -4.75 11.81
CA ASP A 30 3.83 -6.17 11.49
C ASP A 30 2.45 -6.81 11.22
N ALA A 31 1.45 -6.54 12.06
CA ALA A 31 0.08 -7.05 11.88
C ALA A 31 -0.59 -6.48 10.62
N LEU A 32 -0.55 -5.16 10.43
CA LEU A 32 -1.22 -4.46 9.32
C LEU A 32 -0.59 -4.81 7.96
N ARG A 33 0.74 -4.86 7.86
CA ARG A 33 1.42 -5.25 6.61
C ARG A 33 1.18 -6.73 6.27
N THR A 34 1.11 -7.60 7.27
CA THR A 34 0.81 -9.03 7.01
C THR A 34 -0.62 -9.20 6.55
N LEU A 35 -1.59 -8.53 7.18
CA LEU A 35 -2.97 -8.55 6.70
C LEU A 35 -3.08 -8.00 5.28
N ASN A 36 -2.39 -6.91 4.96
CA ASN A 36 -2.33 -6.38 3.61
C ASN A 36 -1.84 -7.44 2.60
N LEU A 37 -0.76 -8.14 2.93
CA LEU A 37 -0.22 -9.21 2.09
C LEU A 37 -1.23 -10.34 1.86
N GLU A 38 -1.97 -10.73 2.90
CA GLU A 38 -3.00 -11.77 2.79
C GLU A 38 -4.17 -11.31 1.91
N LEU A 39 -4.74 -10.14 2.17
CA LEU A 39 -5.89 -9.63 1.42
C LEU A 39 -5.53 -9.35 -0.05
N ALA A 40 -4.34 -8.80 -0.33
CA ALA A 40 -3.89 -8.52 -1.69
C ALA A 40 -3.72 -9.79 -2.54
N ARG A 41 -3.46 -10.95 -1.91
CA ARG A 41 -3.29 -12.25 -2.60
C ARG A 41 -4.58 -13.03 -2.76
N LEU A 42 -5.68 -12.62 -2.12
CA LEU A 42 -6.96 -13.34 -2.21
C LEU A 42 -7.46 -13.51 -3.64
N PRO A 43 -7.42 -12.48 -4.52
CA PRO A 43 -7.85 -12.64 -5.92
C PRO A 43 -7.07 -13.69 -6.70
N GLU A 44 -5.83 -13.99 -6.27
CA GLU A 44 -4.96 -14.98 -6.94
C GLU A 44 -5.13 -16.39 -6.38
N THR A 45 -5.57 -16.50 -5.11
CA THR A 45 -5.60 -17.75 -4.36
C THR A 45 -7.00 -18.35 -4.23
N VAL A 46 -8.04 -17.59 -4.58
CA VAL A 46 -9.44 -18.01 -4.46
C VAL A 46 -10.15 -17.90 -5.79
N SER A 47 -10.47 -19.04 -6.41
CA SER A 47 -11.20 -19.08 -7.69
C SER A 47 -12.72 -19.08 -7.54
N ASN A 48 -13.26 -19.31 -6.34
CA ASN A 48 -14.69 -19.30 -6.07
C ASN A 48 -15.09 -17.99 -5.36
N PRO A 49 -15.91 -17.12 -5.99
CA PRO A 49 -16.30 -15.84 -5.40
C PRO A 49 -16.94 -15.95 -4.01
N THR A 50 -17.74 -16.99 -3.75
CA THR A 50 -18.36 -17.24 -2.44
C THR A 50 -17.31 -17.52 -1.37
N ILE A 51 -16.27 -18.30 -1.70
CA ILE A 51 -15.15 -18.55 -0.77
C ILE A 51 -14.39 -17.25 -0.48
N GLY A 52 -14.23 -16.40 -1.50
CA GLY A 52 -13.60 -15.08 -1.36
C GLY A 52 -14.36 -14.19 -0.38
N GLN A 53 -15.68 -14.09 -0.56
CA GLN A 53 -16.58 -13.37 0.35
C GLN A 53 -16.51 -13.91 1.78
N LEU A 54 -16.52 -15.23 1.97
CA LEU A 54 -16.40 -15.84 3.30
C LEU A 54 -15.07 -15.47 3.98
N ARG A 55 -13.96 -15.43 3.23
CA ARG A 55 -12.66 -14.99 3.78
C ARG A 55 -12.64 -13.51 4.14
N MET A 56 -13.24 -12.65 3.34
CA MET A 56 -13.38 -11.22 3.68
C MET A 56 -14.25 -11.03 4.92
N GLN A 57 -15.37 -11.75 5.02
CA GLN A 57 -16.22 -11.72 6.20
C GLN A 57 -15.50 -12.22 7.45
N PHE A 58 -14.73 -13.30 7.34
CA PHE A 58 -13.87 -13.79 8.42
C PHE A 58 -12.93 -12.69 8.95
N TRP A 59 -12.30 -11.92 8.06
CA TRP A 59 -11.42 -10.82 8.46
C TRP A 59 -12.18 -9.66 9.11
N ARG A 60 -13.38 -9.30 8.62
CA ARG A 60 -14.24 -8.31 9.29
C ARG A 60 -14.59 -8.72 10.70
N ASP A 61 -15.05 -9.95 10.88
CA ASP A 61 -15.43 -10.49 12.20
C ASP A 61 -14.24 -10.57 13.14
N THR A 62 -13.07 -10.98 12.60
CA THR A 62 -11.81 -11.04 13.35
C THR A 62 -11.39 -9.67 13.83
N VAL A 63 -11.43 -8.64 12.98
CA VAL A 63 -11.17 -7.24 13.35
C VAL A 63 -12.16 -6.79 14.42
N ASN A 64 -13.46 -6.98 14.22
CA ASN A 64 -14.48 -6.59 15.19
C ASN A 64 -14.25 -7.21 16.57
N LYS A 65 -13.98 -8.52 16.64
CA LYS A 65 -13.67 -9.22 17.90
C LYS A 65 -12.37 -8.73 18.55
N THR A 66 -11.34 -8.48 17.73
CA THR A 66 -10.03 -7.96 18.18
C THR A 66 -10.17 -6.62 18.89
N PHE A 67 -10.91 -5.68 18.31
CA PHE A 67 -11.17 -4.36 18.91
C PHE A 67 -12.21 -4.40 20.04
N ALA A 68 -13.02 -5.45 20.13
CA ALA A 68 -13.91 -5.70 21.26
C ALA A 68 -13.21 -6.42 22.44
N GLY A 69 -11.89 -6.62 22.39
CA GLY A 69 -11.13 -7.25 23.48
C GLY A 69 -11.16 -8.78 23.50
N THR A 70 -11.65 -9.42 22.43
CA THR A 70 -11.74 -10.88 22.31
C THR A 70 -11.05 -11.39 21.04
N PRO A 71 -9.75 -11.09 20.83
CA PRO A 71 -9.06 -11.48 19.60
C PRO A 71 -9.12 -13.00 19.39
N PRO A 72 -9.51 -13.46 18.19
CA PRO A 72 -9.36 -14.87 17.81
C PRO A 72 -7.90 -15.34 17.93
N ARG A 73 -7.69 -16.66 17.94
CA ARG A 73 -6.34 -17.28 17.95
C ARG A 73 -5.64 -17.24 16.59
N GLU A 74 -5.75 -16.11 15.91
CA GLU A 74 -5.06 -15.81 14.66
C GLU A 74 -3.85 -14.90 14.97
N PRO A 75 -2.64 -15.18 14.47
CA PRO A 75 -1.44 -14.40 14.84
C PRO A 75 -1.58 -12.89 14.58
N ILE A 76 -2.24 -12.51 13.50
CA ILE A 76 -2.50 -11.10 13.15
C ILE A 76 -3.39 -10.44 14.20
N SER A 77 -4.50 -11.08 14.60
CA SER A 77 -5.42 -10.50 15.60
C SER A 77 -4.80 -10.41 16.98
N ILE A 78 -4.02 -11.41 17.40
CA ILE A 78 -3.31 -11.38 18.68
C ILE A 78 -2.34 -10.20 18.72
N LEU A 79 -1.55 -10.03 17.66
CA LEU A 79 -0.55 -8.97 17.60
C LEU A 79 -1.19 -7.58 17.51
N LEU A 80 -2.24 -7.44 16.71
CA LEU A 80 -3.00 -6.20 16.60
C LEU A 80 -3.66 -5.83 17.94
N HIS A 81 -4.27 -6.80 18.63
CA HIS A 81 -4.88 -6.57 19.95
C HIS A 81 -3.85 -6.09 20.98
N LYS A 82 -2.66 -6.72 21.00
CA LYS A 82 -1.57 -6.29 21.86
C LYS A 82 -1.18 -4.84 21.56
N ALA A 83 -0.97 -4.50 20.28
CA ALA A 83 -0.55 -3.17 19.87
C ALA A 83 -1.56 -2.07 20.25
N ILE A 84 -2.87 -2.30 20.04
CA ILE A 84 -3.91 -1.33 20.40
C ILE A 84 -4.07 -1.20 21.93
N THR A 85 -3.88 -2.28 22.67
CA THR A 85 -3.95 -2.27 24.15
C THR A 85 -2.78 -1.49 24.74
N GLU A 86 -1.56 -1.75 24.27
CA GLU A 86 -0.36 -1.01 24.68
C GLU A 86 -0.41 0.47 24.25
N LEU A 87 -1.04 0.76 23.11
CA LEU A 87 -1.28 2.14 22.69
C LEU A 87 -2.23 2.86 23.66
N ALA A 88 -3.37 2.26 23.98
CA ALA A 88 -4.35 2.83 24.89
C ALA A 88 -3.75 3.08 26.30
N GLN A 89 -2.90 2.17 26.77
CA GLN A 89 -2.17 2.33 28.04
C GLN A 89 -1.20 3.53 28.00
N ARG A 90 -0.49 3.74 26.89
CA ARG A 90 0.46 4.84 26.73
C ARG A 90 -0.21 6.21 26.56
N THR A 91 -1.36 6.26 25.89
CA THR A 91 -2.06 7.53 25.58
C THR A 91 -3.15 7.87 26.59
N GLY A 92 -3.56 6.92 27.44
CA GLY A 92 -4.74 7.07 28.31
C GLY A 92 -6.05 7.20 27.54
N SER A 93 -6.08 6.86 26.25
CA SER A 93 -7.23 7.08 25.37
C SER A 93 -7.39 5.97 24.33
N SER A 94 -8.62 5.50 24.15
CA SER A 94 -8.99 4.54 23.11
C SER A 94 -9.31 5.18 21.75
N SER A 95 -9.21 6.51 21.63
CA SER A 95 -9.56 7.25 20.40
C SER A 95 -8.73 6.79 19.18
N ALA A 96 -7.42 6.57 19.38
CA ALA A 96 -6.55 6.06 18.32
C ALA A 96 -6.94 4.64 17.88
N ALA A 97 -7.30 3.76 18.82
CA ALA A 97 -7.79 2.42 18.48
C ALA A 97 -9.10 2.46 17.68
N SER A 98 -10.03 3.36 18.02
CA SER A 98 -11.26 3.57 17.25
C SER A 98 -10.99 4.04 15.82
N SER A 99 -10.07 4.99 15.64
CA SER A 99 -9.65 5.46 14.31
C SER A 99 -9.02 4.33 13.49
N ILE A 100 -8.07 3.57 14.07
CA ILE A 100 -7.45 2.42 13.40
C ILE A 100 -8.52 1.41 12.98
N ARG A 101 -9.51 1.11 13.84
CA ARG A 101 -10.60 0.17 13.49
C ARG A 101 -11.41 0.65 12.30
N PHE A 102 -11.80 1.93 12.27
CA PHE A 102 -12.56 2.51 11.17
C PHE A 102 -11.81 2.35 9.84
N TRP A 103 -10.56 2.79 9.82
CA TRP A 103 -9.66 2.67 8.66
C TRP A 103 -9.46 1.23 8.22
N LEU A 104 -9.32 0.30 9.16
CA LEU A 104 -9.13 -1.10 8.86
C LEU A 104 -10.36 -1.75 8.23
N LEU A 105 -11.57 -1.38 8.66
CA LEU A 105 -12.81 -1.86 8.05
C LEU A 105 -13.01 -1.25 6.65
N ARG A 106 -12.69 0.04 6.45
CA ARG A 106 -12.68 0.70 5.13
C ARG A 106 -11.70 0.02 4.17
N PHE A 107 -10.50 -0.32 4.66
CA PHE A 107 -9.49 -1.08 3.92
C PHE A 107 -10.00 -2.46 3.46
N ILE A 108 -10.58 -3.25 4.37
CA ILE A 108 -11.14 -4.58 4.04
C ILE A 108 -12.27 -4.44 3.00
N ASN A 109 -13.18 -3.49 3.19
CA ASN A 109 -14.29 -3.26 2.25
C ASN A 109 -13.78 -2.87 0.85
N THR A 110 -12.74 -2.04 0.78
CA THR A 110 -12.12 -1.65 -0.49
C THR A 110 -11.47 -2.84 -1.18
N ARG A 111 -10.72 -3.69 -0.45
CA ARG A 111 -10.13 -4.92 -1.00
C ARG A 111 -11.21 -5.89 -1.51
N GLU A 112 -12.35 -5.99 -0.83
CA GLU A 112 -13.44 -6.88 -1.27
C GLU A 112 -14.07 -6.36 -2.56
N LYS A 113 -14.29 -5.05 -2.67
CA LYS A 113 -14.84 -4.43 -3.89
C LYS A 113 -14.02 -4.77 -5.13
N TYR A 114 -12.70 -4.87 -5.02
CA TYR A 114 -11.82 -5.16 -6.17
C TYR A 114 -11.34 -6.62 -6.25
N MET A 115 -12.00 -7.55 -5.55
CA MET A 115 -11.58 -8.95 -5.51
C MET A 115 -11.73 -9.69 -6.85
N ASP A 116 -12.55 -9.14 -7.75
CA ASP A 116 -12.77 -9.65 -9.11
C ASP A 116 -11.69 -9.23 -10.12
N ASN A 117 -10.66 -8.49 -9.69
CA ASN A 117 -9.62 -7.94 -10.55
C ASN A 117 -10.17 -7.11 -11.72
N ARG A 118 -11.32 -6.44 -11.53
CA ARG A 118 -11.84 -5.50 -12.53
C ARG A 118 -10.83 -4.38 -12.81
N PRO A 119 -10.66 -3.92 -14.06
CA PRO A 119 -9.86 -2.74 -14.37
C PRO A 119 -10.40 -1.48 -13.67
N PHE A 120 -9.54 -0.50 -13.43
CA PHE A 120 -9.95 0.80 -12.91
C PHE A 120 -10.57 1.63 -14.02
N THR A 121 -11.70 2.30 -13.75
CA THR A 121 -12.41 3.09 -14.76
C THR A 121 -11.65 4.35 -15.19
N SER A 122 -10.80 4.89 -14.31
CA SER A 122 -10.02 6.09 -14.58
C SER A 122 -8.75 6.15 -13.72
N MET A 123 -7.83 7.07 -14.05
CA MET A 123 -6.68 7.36 -13.18
C MET A 123 -7.14 7.73 -11.77
N ALA A 124 -8.17 8.58 -11.67
CA ALA A 124 -8.75 8.98 -10.39
C ALA A 124 -9.31 7.78 -9.59
N ALA A 125 -9.91 6.78 -10.25
CA ALA A 125 -10.39 5.58 -9.57
C ALA A 125 -9.24 4.70 -9.03
N LEU A 126 -8.11 4.64 -9.74
CA LEU A 126 -6.90 3.99 -9.26
C LEU A 126 -6.29 4.75 -8.07
N GLU A 127 -6.26 6.07 -8.11
CA GLU A 127 -5.82 6.91 -6.99
C GLU A 127 -6.72 6.76 -5.76
N GLU A 128 -8.04 6.74 -5.94
CA GLU A 128 -9.02 6.49 -4.88
C GLU A 128 -8.81 5.10 -4.27
N TYR A 129 -8.55 4.08 -5.10
CA TYR A 129 -8.20 2.75 -4.61
C TYR A 129 -6.90 2.78 -3.79
N ALA A 130 -5.87 3.46 -4.29
CA ALA A 130 -4.58 3.57 -3.63
C ALA A 130 -4.69 4.33 -2.29
N GLU A 131 -5.50 5.38 -2.23
CA GLU A 131 -5.83 6.12 -1.02
C GLU A 131 -6.49 5.19 0.01
N ASN A 132 -7.55 4.51 -0.39
CA ASN A 132 -8.31 3.62 0.49
C ASN A 132 -7.55 2.34 0.89
N THR A 133 -6.41 2.03 0.26
CA THR A 133 -5.62 0.83 0.56
C THR A 133 -4.23 1.15 1.12
N TYR A 134 -3.36 1.77 0.34
CA TYR A 134 -1.96 2.03 0.69
C TYR A 134 -1.82 3.26 1.61
N SER A 135 -2.53 4.37 1.35
CA SER A 135 -2.53 5.52 2.27
C SER A 135 -3.18 5.16 3.60
N THR A 136 -4.33 4.49 3.58
CA THR A 136 -5.00 3.98 4.79
C THR A 136 -4.08 3.14 5.67
N LEU A 137 -3.22 2.29 5.10
CA LEU A 137 -2.22 1.54 5.87
C LEU A 137 -1.24 2.46 6.59
N MET A 138 -0.74 3.49 5.91
CA MET A 138 0.14 4.48 6.52
C MET A 138 -0.57 5.29 7.61
N TYR A 139 -1.84 5.68 7.41
CA TYR A 139 -2.65 6.35 8.44
C TYR A 139 -2.79 5.51 9.70
N MET A 140 -3.09 4.22 9.55
CA MET A 140 -3.21 3.32 10.71
C MET A 140 -1.87 3.13 11.44
N ILE A 141 -0.75 3.11 10.71
CA ILE A 141 0.59 3.03 11.33
C ILE A 141 0.90 4.34 12.06
N LEU A 142 0.62 5.51 11.48
CA LEU A 142 0.79 6.82 12.14
C LEU A 142 -0.11 6.92 13.39
N ALA A 143 -1.36 6.50 13.30
CA ALA A 143 -2.30 6.47 14.41
C ALA A 143 -1.88 5.49 15.53
N SER A 144 -1.05 4.48 15.23
CA SER A 144 -0.46 3.58 16.23
C SER A 144 0.70 4.22 17.03
N MET A 145 1.06 5.45 16.69
CA MET A 145 2.06 6.27 17.34
C MET A 145 1.38 7.40 18.12
N PRO A 146 2.01 7.96 19.17
CA PRO A 146 1.52 9.16 19.85
C PRO A 146 1.81 10.41 18.98
N LEU A 147 1.25 10.43 17.78
CA LEU A 147 1.46 11.41 16.72
C LEU A 147 0.10 11.79 16.14
N ARG A 148 -0.22 13.08 16.11
CA ARG A 148 -1.44 13.62 15.51
C ARG A 148 -1.07 14.83 14.69
N SER A 149 -1.03 14.66 13.37
CA SER A 149 -0.50 15.70 12.50
C SER A 149 -1.14 15.63 11.14
N VAL A 150 -1.91 16.68 10.79
CA VAL A 150 -2.56 16.83 9.48
C VAL A 150 -1.52 16.75 8.36
N HIS A 151 -0.35 17.35 8.59
CA HIS A 151 0.77 17.29 7.64
C HIS A 151 1.31 15.88 7.41
N MET A 152 1.36 15.05 8.45
CA MET A 152 1.79 13.66 8.33
C MET A 152 0.76 12.82 7.59
N ASP A 153 -0.53 13.07 7.83
CA ASP A 153 -1.61 12.40 7.11
C ASP A 153 -1.53 12.77 5.62
N HIS A 154 -1.32 14.03 5.25
CA HIS A 154 -1.17 14.38 3.83
C HIS A 154 0.09 13.81 3.18
N LEU A 155 1.22 13.80 3.88
CA LEU A 155 2.42 13.11 3.41
C LEU A 155 2.15 11.62 3.18
N ALA A 156 1.42 10.98 4.10
CA ALA A 156 0.99 9.59 3.95
C ALA A 156 0.00 9.39 2.79
N SER A 157 -0.88 10.35 2.50
CA SER A 157 -1.78 10.31 1.34
C SER A 157 -1.00 10.26 0.03
N HIS A 158 -0.10 11.22 -0.20
CA HIS A 158 0.68 11.27 -1.44
C HIS A 158 1.58 10.03 -1.58
N ILE A 159 2.31 9.67 -0.52
CA ILE A 159 3.19 8.49 -0.56
C ILE A 159 2.38 7.20 -0.75
N GLY A 160 1.26 7.05 -0.05
CA GLY A 160 0.37 5.91 -0.16
C GLY A 160 -0.22 5.76 -1.56
N LYS A 161 -0.72 6.85 -2.15
CA LYS A 161 -1.18 6.88 -3.55
C LYS A 161 -0.06 6.44 -4.49
N ALA A 162 1.15 7.01 -4.38
CA ALA A 162 2.30 6.60 -5.17
C ALA A 162 2.63 5.11 -5.04
N CYS A 163 2.62 4.57 -3.81
CA CYS A 163 2.83 3.15 -3.53
C CYS A 163 1.78 2.26 -4.20
N GLY A 164 0.50 2.65 -4.17
CA GLY A 164 -0.57 1.90 -4.81
C GLY A 164 -0.48 1.88 -6.32
N LEU A 165 -0.18 3.03 -6.94
CA LEU A 165 0.06 3.10 -8.39
C LEU A 165 1.28 2.22 -8.78
N VAL A 166 2.38 2.30 -8.04
CA VAL A 166 3.56 1.45 -8.26
C VAL A 166 3.24 -0.04 -8.06
N ALA A 167 2.41 -0.40 -7.10
CA ALA A 167 2.00 -1.79 -6.90
C ALA A 167 1.19 -2.32 -8.10
N THR A 168 0.31 -1.50 -8.67
CA THR A 168 -0.41 -1.81 -9.92
C THR A 168 0.57 -2.06 -11.07
N LEU A 169 1.58 -1.20 -11.24
CA LEU A 169 2.61 -1.37 -12.28
C LEU A 169 3.44 -2.65 -12.09
N ARG A 170 3.84 -2.94 -10.84
CA ARG A 170 4.56 -4.20 -10.48
C ARG A 170 3.72 -5.44 -10.75
N GLY A 171 2.39 -5.31 -10.65
CA GLY A 171 1.44 -6.38 -10.90
C GLY A 171 1.35 -6.79 -12.37
N VAL A 172 1.52 -5.87 -13.32
CA VAL A 172 1.32 -6.12 -14.76
C VAL A 172 1.96 -7.42 -15.27
N PRO A 173 3.27 -7.67 -15.10
CA PRO A 173 3.89 -8.90 -15.60
C PRO A 173 3.42 -10.18 -14.90
N VAL A 174 2.88 -10.07 -13.68
CA VAL A 174 2.36 -11.20 -12.90
C VAL A 174 0.91 -11.50 -13.27
N LEU A 175 0.08 -10.47 -13.43
CA LEU A 175 -1.36 -10.57 -13.68
C LEU A 175 -1.68 -10.86 -15.15
N ALA A 176 -0.88 -10.30 -16.08
CA ALA A 176 -1.06 -10.51 -17.51
C ALA A 176 -0.44 -11.81 -18.02
N ALA A 177 0.38 -12.50 -17.22
CA ALA A 177 0.98 -13.77 -17.63
C ALA A 177 -0.07 -14.90 -17.69
N PRO A 178 -0.01 -15.79 -18.69
CA PRO A 178 -0.93 -16.92 -18.77
C PRO A 178 -0.76 -17.84 -17.55
N PRO A 179 -1.85 -18.45 -17.03
CA PRO A 179 -1.78 -19.36 -15.91
C PRO A 179 -0.88 -20.55 -16.23
N ARG A 180 0.04 -20.89 -15.31
CA ARG A 180 0.92 -22.05 -15.47
C ARG A 180 0.13 -23.35 -15.23
N PRO A 181 0.32 -24.40 -16.06
CA PRO A 181 -0.26 -25.71 -15.80
C PRO A 181 0.27 -26.27 -14.47
N VAL A 182 -0.62 -26.66 -13.56
CA VAL A 182 -0.22 -27.38 -12.34
C VAL A 182 -0.16 -28.86 -12.67
N HIS A 183 1.05 -29.41 -12.64
CA HIS A 183 1.28 -30.84 -12.78
C HIS A 183 0.93 -31.50 -11.45
N THR A 184 -0.20 -32.21 -11.39
CA THR A 184 -0.50 -33.06 -10.25
C THR A 184 0.24 -34.41 -10.39
N PRO A 185 0.61 -35.08 -9.28
CA PRO A 185 1.32 -36.37 -9.33
C PRO A 185 0.61 -37.48 -10.14
N GLY A 186 -0.69 -37.29 -10.43
CA GLY A 186 -1.50 -38.21 -11.25
C GLY A 186 -1.60 -37.85 -12.74
N GLY A 187 -0.78 -36.91 -13.25
CA GLY A 187 -0.78 -36.54 -14.67
C GLY A 187 -1.99 -35.74 -15.14
N VAL A 188 -2.88 -35.34 -14.22
CA VAL A 188 -4.00 -34.44 -14.53
C VAL A 188 -3.48 -33.02 -14.44
N GLU A 189 -3.46 -32.31 -15.58
CA GLU A 189 -3.30 -30.87 -15.60
C GLU A 189 -4.50 -30.24 -14.88
N SER A 190 -4.32 -29.88 -13.61
CA SER A 190 -5.29 -29.02 -12.95
C SER A 190 -4.98 -27.61 -13.42
N GLY A 191 -5.78 -27.10 -14.36
CA GLY A 191 -5.65 -25.72 -14.80
C GLY A 191 -5.82 -24.82 -13.59
N ASN A 192 -4.76 -24.11 -13.20
CA ASN A 192 -4.89 -23.02 -12.25
C ASN A 192 -5.80 -21.98 -12.92
N ARG A 193 -7.08 -21.92 -12.53
CA ARG A 193 -8.13 -21.12 -13.18
C ARG A 193 -8.03 -19.63 -12.82
N ARG A 194 -6.80 -19.12 -12.70
CA ARG A 194 -6.61 -17.68 -12.53
C ARG A 194 -6.84 -17.02 -13.88
N SER A 195 -7.84 -16.16 -13.98
CA SER A 195 -8.02 -15.29 -15.13
C SER A 195 -6.89 -14.26 -15.17
N GLN A 196 -6.32 -14.05 -16.36
CA GLN A 196 -5.43 -12.91 -16.60
C GLN A 196 -6.19 -11.62 -16.30
N ALA A 197 -5.48 -10.59 -15.86
CA ALA A 197 -6.04 -9.28 -15.58
C ALA A 197 -5.06 -8.18 -15.95
N LEU A 198 -5.57 -7.06 -16.46
CA LEU A 198 -4.82 -5.84 -16.64
C LEU A 198 -5.45 -4.71 -15.82
N LEU A 199 -4.83 -4.40 -14.68
CA LEU A 199 -5.34 -3.41 -13.73
C LEU A 199 -4.92 -1.97 -14.08
N LEU A 200 -4.70 -1.65 -15.36
CA LEU A 200 -4.42 -0.28 -15.78
C LEU A 200 -5.73 0.53 -15.89
N PRO A 201 -5.69 1.86 -15.71
CA PRO A 201 -6.88 2.69 -15.91
C PRO A 201 -7.39 2.65 -17.35
N LEU A 202 -8.71 2.45 -17.52
CA LEU A 202 -9.35 2.34 -18.83
C LEU A 202 -9.24 3.62 -19.67
N ASP A 203 -9.28 4.80 -19.03
CA ASP A 203 -9.07 6.09 -19.69
C ASP A 203 -7.65 6.22 -20.26
N VAL A 204 -6.64 5.84 -19.47
CA VAL A 204 -5.23 5.82 -19.87
C VAL A 204 -5.02 4.84 -21.02
N MET A 205 -5.59 3.63 -20.93
CA MET A 205 -5.51 2.63 -22.00
C MET A 205 -6.15 3.14 -23.29
N ALA A 206 -7.34 3.74 -23.20
CA ALA A 206 -8.04 4.29 -24.36
C ALA A 206 -7.25 5.42 -25.03
N GLU A 207 -6.63 6.30 -24.24
CA GLU A 207 -5.86 7.43 -24.74
C GLU A 207 -4.68 6.99 -25.63
N VAL A 208 -4.02 5.89 -25.27
CA VAL A 208 -2.85 5.35 -26.01
C VAL A 208 -3.21 4.21 -26.96
N GLY A 209 -4.51 3.91 -27.11
CA GLY A 209 -5.00 2.84 -27.99
C GLY A 209 -4.68 1.42 -27.52
N LEU A 210 -4.35 1.22 -26.24
CA LEU A 210 -4.01 -0.09 -25.67
C LEU A 210 -5.27 -0.94 -25.44
N ARG A 211 -5.26 -2.17 -25.94
CA ARG A 211 -6.30 -3.17 -25.65
C ARG A 211 -5.74 -4.25 -24.74
N GLU A 212 -6.55 -4.67 -23.77
CA GLU A 212 -6.18 -5.72 -22.82
C GLU A 212 -5.75 -7.02 -23.53
N GLU A 213 -6.51 -7.45 -24.54
CA GLU A 213 -6.22 -8.65 -25.32
C GLU A 213 -4.85 -8.59 -26.02
N ASP A 214 -4.42 -7.41 -26.48
CA ASP A 214 -3.12 -7.24 -27.13
C ASP A 214 -1.98 -7.48 -26.13
N VAL A 215 -2.15 -7.05 -24.86
CA VAL A 215 -1.20 -7.35 -23.78
C VAL A 215 -1.15 -8.83 -23.47
N PHE A 216 -2.30 -9.51 -23.43
CA PHE A 216 -2.35 -10.95 -23.15
C PHE A 216 -1.69 -11.78 -24.25
N ARG A 217 -1.79 -11.35 -25.51
CA ARG A 217 -1.21 -12.06 -26.66
C ARG A 217 0.25 -11.73 -26.92
N HIS A 218 0.59 -10.45 -26.86
CA HIS A 218 1.89 -9.92 -27.31
C HIS A 218 2.80 -9.50 -26.15
N GLY A 219 2.29 -9.49 -24.92
CA GLY A 219 3.04 -9.14 -23.72
C GLY A 219 3.70 -7.76 -23.86
N PRO A 220 5.03 -7.65 -23.68
CA PRO A 220 5.74 -6.37 -23.79
C PRO A 220 5.69 -5.76 -25.20
N GLN A 221 5.32 -6.51 -26.24
CA GLN A 221 5.22 -6.00 -27.62
C GLN A 221 3.84 -5.41 -27.96
N ALA A 222 2.91 -5.37 -27.00
CA ALA A 222 1.60 -4.76 -27.21
C ALA A 222 1.74 -3.25 -27.41
N ALA A 223 1.25 -2.75 -28.55
CA ALA A 223 1.30 -1.33 -28.88
C ALA A 223 0.56 -0.50 -27.83
N GLY A 224 1.17 0.60 -27.38
CA GLY A 224 0.62 1.49 -26.36
C GLY A 224 0.83 1.03 -24.91
N LEU A 225 1.39 -0.17 -24.66
CA LEU A 225 1.59 -0.64 -23.29
C LEU A 225 2.55 0.26 -22.51
N GLN A 226 3.74 0.51 -23.06
CA GLN A 226 4.76 1.34 -22.42
C GLN A 226 4.26 2.77 -22.19
N ASP A 227 3.45 3.31 -23.11
CA ASP A 227 2.85 4.65 -22.97
C ASP A 227 1.81 4.70 -21.84
N ALA A 228 0.98 3.65 -21.70
CA ALA A 228 0.06 3.53 -20.56
C ALA A 228 0.81 3.42 -19.24
N ILE A 229 1.87 2.60 -19.20
CA ILE A 229 2.75 2.44 -18.03
C ILE A 229 3.42 3.77 -17.68
N PHE A 230 3.93 4.50 -18.68
CA PHE A 230 4.53 5.82 -18.52
C PHE A 230 3.56 6.81 -17.86
N LYS A 231 2.30 6.86 -18.31
CA LYS A 231 1.28 7.76 -17.74
C LYS A 231 1.00 7.46 -16.27
N VAL A 232 0.82 6.19 -15.90
CA VAL A 232 0.61 5.79 -14.49
C VAL A 232 1.87 6.02 -13.66
N ALA A 233 3.06 5.74 -14.21
CA ALA A 233 4.33 5.98 -13.53
C ALA A 233 4.57 7.47 -13.27
N THR A 234 4.23 8.33 -14.23
CA THR A 234 4.29 9.79 -14.11
C THR A 234 3.40 10.25 -12.97
N ARG A 235 2.14 9.83 -12.94
CA ARG A 235 1.21 10.19 -11.86
C ARG A 235 1.71 9.75 -10.47
N ALA A 236 2.30 8.56 -10.37
CA ALA A 236 2.93 8.08 -9.14
C ALA A 236 4.14 8.93 -8.74
N HIS A 237 4.95 9.36 -9.73
CA HIS A 237 6.10 10.22 -9.50
C HIS A 237 5.68 11.61 -9.02
N ASP A 238 4.62 12.19 -9.59
CA ASP A 238 4.07 13.49 -9.19
C ASP A 238 3.71 13.51 -7.71
N HIS A 239 3.05 12.46 -7.20
CA HIS A 239 2.77 12.34 -5.77
C HIS A 239 4.06 12.33 -4.92
N LEU A 240 5.11 11.63 -5.35
CA LEU A 240 6.38 11.65 -4.62
C LEU A 240 7.07 13.01 -4.68
N ILE A 241 6.96 13.73 -5.81
CA ILE A 241 7.45 15.11 -5.94
C ILE A 241 6.71 16.01 -4.93
N THR A 242 5.37 15.98 -4.92
CA THR A 242 4.57 16.76 -3.96
C THR A 242 4.97 16.45 -2.52
N ALA A 243 5.11 15.17 -2.16
CA ALA A 243 5.54 14.78 -0.80
C ALA A 243 6.95 15.31 -0.46
N ARG A 244 7.90 15.30 -1.41
CA ARG A 244 9.25 15.85 -1.22
C ARG A 244 9.24 17.36 -1.04
N GLU A 245 8.42 18.06 -1.81
CA GLU A 245 8.22 19.51 -1.70
C GLU A 245 7.61 19.87 -0.34
N MET A 246 6.57 19.14 0.08
CA MET A 246 5.97 19.30 1.41
C MET A 246 6.99 19.10 2.54
N ILE A 247 7.78 18.01 2.50
CA ILE A 247 8.85 17.77 3.48
C ILE A 247 9.85 18.94 3.49
N THR A 248 10.20 19.46 2.31
CA THR A 248 11.13 20.59 2.16
C THR A 248 10.55 21.87 2.75
N ASN A 249 9.27 22.17 2.51
CA ASN A 249 8.58 23.36 3.02
C ASN A 249 8.43 23.31 4.54
N ILE A 250 8.00 22.16 5.08
CA ILE A 250 7.87 21.94 6.53
C ILE A 250 9.21 22.18 7.24
N ARG A 251 10.32 21.70 6.68
CA ARG A 251 11.67 21.93 7.25
C ARG A 251 12.09 23.39 7.24
N LYS A 252 11.63 24.15 6.25
CA LYS A 252 11.87 25.59 6.16
C LYS A 252 10.92 26.39 7.06
N GLY A 253 9.97 25.74 7.74
CA GLY A 253 8.95 26.41 8.56
C GLY A 253 7.91 27.17 7.74
N VAL A 254 7.71 26.76 6.48
CA VAL A 254 6.74 27.38 5.56
C VAL A 254 5.53 26.45 5.41
N ASN A 255 4.36 27.02 5.11
CA ASN A 255 3.15 26.27 4.79
C ASN A 255 3.47 25.18 3.73
N PRO A 256 2.92 23.95 3.85
CA PRO A 256 3.20 22.84 2.94
C PRO A 256 3.04 23.14 1.45
N GLY A 257 2.20 24.12 1.08
CA GLY A 257 2.13 24.66 -0.28
C GLY A 257 1.14 23.95 -1.21
N HIS A 258 0.18 23.20 -0.68
CA HIS A 258 -0.88 22.56 -1.46
C HIS A 258 -2.20 22.54 -0.69
N GLU A 259 -3.33 22.73 -1.39
CA GLU A 259 -4.67 22.58 -0.81
C GLU A 259 -4.97 21.11 -0.51
N TYR A 260 -5.69 20.85 0.57
CA TYR A 260 -5.73 19.53 1.16
C TYR A 260 -6.94 18.74 0.65
N GLU A 261 -6.70 17.67 -0.11
CA GLU A 261 -7.75 16.89 -0.79
C GLU A 261 -8.75 16.19 0.16
N HIS A 262 -8.42 16.03 1.45
CA HIS A 262 -9.22 15.29 2.44
C HIS A 262 -9.46 16.06 3.75
N GLN A 263 -9.35 17.39 3.72
CA GLN A 263 -9.43 18.26 4.90
C GLN A 263 -10.76 18.17 5.70
N GLY A 264 -11.82 17.59 5.11
CA GLY A 264 -13.14 17.46 5.71
C GLY A 264 -13.46 16.11 6.37
N GLU A 265 -12.57 15.12 6.31
CA GLU A 265 -12.79 13.85 7.03
C GLU A 265 -12.47 14.05 8.52
N MET A 266 -13.41 13.69 9.42
CA MET A 266 -13.29 13.93 10.87
C MET A 266 -12.03 13.26 11.44
N GLU A 267 -11.64 12.13 10.86
CA GLU A 267 -10.47 11.34 11.22
C GLU A 267 -9.13 12.03 10.90
N HIS A 268 -9.11 13.08 10.08
CA HIS A 268 -7.94 13.89 9.73
C HIS A 268 -7.94 15.29 10.35
N THR A 269 -8.87 15.57 11.27
CA THR A 269 -8.97 16.87 11.94
C THR A 269 -8.28 16.84 13.30
N TYR A 270 -7.26 17.70 13.49
CA TYR A 270 -6.54 17.84 14.76
C TYR A 270 -6.39 19.32 15.14
N GLU A 271 -6.44 19.65 16.44
CA GLU A 271 -6.00 20.95 16.96
C GLU A 271 -4.47 21.05 16.81
N GLN A 272 -3.96 21.96 15.99
CA GLN A 272 -2.51 22.14 15.73
C GLN A 272 -2.01 23.54 16.13
N GLY A 273 -0.80 23.58 16.68
CA GLY A 273 0.05 24.76 16.71
C GLY A 273 1.28 24.54 15.81
N ASP A 274 1.71 25.56 15.07
CA ASP A 274 2.77 25.47 14.05
C ASP A 274 4.13 24.95 14.57
N ASP A 275 4.38 25.04 15.88
CA ASP A 275 5.66 24.71 16.51
C ASP A 275 5.98 23.19 16.58
N THR A 276 5.02 22.29 16.34
CA THR A 276 5.23 20.84 16.49
C THR A 276 5.52 20.10 15.18
N THR A 277 5.25 20.71 14.02
CA THR A 277 5.22 20.02 12.71
C THR A 277 6.57 19.39 12.32
N GLN A 278 7.70 20.08 12.56
CA GLN A 278 9.02 19.52 12.25
C GLN A 278 9.37 18.31 13.14
N MET A 279 8.93 18.35 14.40
CA MET A 279 9.12 17.25 15.33
C MET A 279 8.25 16.06 14.95
N ASP A 280 7.04 16.30 14.46
CA ASP A 280 6.12 15.28 13.96
C ASP A 280 6.72 14.53 12.76
N VAL A 281 7.29 15.26 11.79
CA VAL A 281 8.00 14.64 10.66
C VAL A 281 9.15 13.78 11.16
N LYS A 282 9.98 14.28 12.09
CA LYS A 282 11.09 13.47 12.65
C LYS A 282 10.61 12.20 13.34
N ARG A 283 9.50 12.27 14.09
CA ARG A 283 8.92 11.12 14.82
C ARG A 283 8.31 10.11 13.87
N GLY A 284 7.58 10.56 12.85
CA GLY A 284 6.87 9.73 11.89
C GLY A 284 7.65 9.35 10.63
N PHE A 285 8.88 9.85 10.45
CA PHE A 285 9.63 9.68 9.20
C PHE A 285 9.82 8.21 8.80
N GLY A 286 9.94 7.31 9.77
CA GLY A 286 10.04 5.87 9.51
C GLY A 286 8.87 5.33 8.68
N VAL A 287 7.68 5.89 8.84
CA VAL A 287 6.49 5.54 8.04
C VAL A 287 6.60 6.10 6.63
N LEU A 288 7.14 7.31 6.47
CA LEU A 288 7.31 7.96 5.16
C LEU A 288 8.35 7.25 4.27
N LEU A 289 9.22 6.41 4.84
CA LEU A 289 10.17 5.59 4.08
C LEU A 289 9.51 4.64 3.08
N GLU A 290 8.20 4.36 3.20
CA GLU A 290 7.41 3.62 2.20
C GLU A 290 7.49 4.25 0.80
N GLY A 291 7.78 5.56 0.69
CA GLY A 291 7.99 6.23 -0.59
C GLY A 291 9.30 5.85 -1.30
N VAL A 292 10.30 5.35 -0.56
CA VAL A 292 11.64 5.06 -1.11
C VAL A 292 11.63 3.86 -2.07
N PRO A 293 11.04 2.69 -1.72
CA PRO A 293 10.88 1.60 -2.68
C PRO A 293 10.03 1.97 -3.90
N ALA A 294 9.01 2.80 -3.72
CA ALA A 294 8.19 3.30 -4.83
C ALA A 294 9.05 4.12 -5.81
N GLY A 295 9.80 5.09 -5.29
CA GLY A 295 10.75 5.88 -6.08
C GLY A 295 11.85 5.04 -6.76
N ASP A 296 12.42 4.06 -6.05
CA ASP A 296 13.42 3.15 -6.63
C ASP A 296 12.86 2.32 -7.79
N PHE A 297 11.60 1.89 -7.70
CA PHE A 297 10.94 1.20 -8.81
C PHE A 297 10.70 2.12 -10.01
N LEU A 298 10.23 3.36 -9.77
CA LEU A 298 9.99 4.33 -10.84
C LEU A 298 11.27 4.66 -11.63
N GLU A 299 12.41 4.84 -10.94
CA GLU A 299 13.70 5.04 -11.61
C GLU A 299 14.18 3.81 -12.39
N ARG A 300 13.78 2.61 -11.99
CA ARG A 300 14.15 1.37 -12.68
C ARG A 300 13.27 1.11 -13.90
N ILE A 301 11.97 1.38 -13.80
CA ILE A 301 11.05 1.21 -14.92
C ILE A 301 11.32 2.24 -16.03
N GLU A 302 11.71 3.47 -15.67
CA GLU A 302 12.19 4.48 -16.61
C GLU A 302 13.40 3.99 -17.43
N LYS A 303 14.40 3.38 -16.77
CA LYS A 303 15.62 2.86 -17.43
C LYS A 303 15.38 1.74 -18.44
N VAL A 304 14.23 1.07 -18.35
CA VAL A 304 13.82 0.04 -19.32
C VAL A 304 12.71 0.55 -20.24
N ASN A 305 12.65 1.87 -20.43
CA ASN A 305 11.67 2.55 -21.29
C ASN A 305 10.23 2.13 -20.98
N PHE A 306 9.90 2.14 -19.69
CA PHE A 306 8.57 1.81 -19.18
C PHE A 306 8.07 0.40 -19.53
N ASP A 307 8.96 -0.55 -19.88
CA ASP A 307 8.62 -1.96 -20.02
C ASP A 307 8.57 -2.65 -18.63
N PRO A 308 7.38 -3.00 -18.11
CA PRO A 308 7.25 -3.58 -16.78
C PRO A 308 7.79 -5.02 -16.70
N PHE A 309 8.00 -5.70 -17.84
CA PHE A 309 8.54 -7.06 -17.90
C PHE A 309 10.07 -7.11 -17.76
N GLN A 310 10.76 -5.98 -17.94
CA GLN A 310 12.23 -5.89 -17.90
C GLN A 310 12.76 -5.34 -16.57
N VAL A 311 11.88 -4.96 -15.64
CA VAL A 311 12.27 -4.37 -14.36
C VAL A 311 12.92 -5.42 -13.45
N LYS A 312 14.23 -5.29 -13.22
CA LYS A 312 15.01 -6.20 -12.33
C LYS A 312 15.09 -5.66 -10.90
N SER A 313 15.21 -6.56 -9.92
CA SER A 313 15.39 -6.18 -8.51
C SER A 313 16.68 -5.37 -8.29
N SER A 314 16.64 -4.46 -7.32
CA SER A 314 17.75 -3.59 -6.95
C SER A 314 18.35 -4.05 -5.63
N TRP A 315 19.64 -4.40 -5.61
CA TRP A 315 20.35 -4.68 -4.36
C TRP A 315 20.62 -3.40 -3.55
N LYS A 316 20.46 -2.21 -4.15
CA LYS A 316 20.75 -0.92 -3.52
C LYS A 316 19.64 -0.45 -2.57
N LEU A 317 18.47 -1.07 -2.59
CA LEU A 317 17.30 -0.61 -1.84
C LEU A 317 17.57 -0.43 -0.32
N PRO A 318 18.22 -1.38 0.40
CA PRO A 318 18.54 -1.18 1.82
C PRO A 318 19.40 0.08 2.07
N TRP A 319 20.38 0.33 1.20
CA TRP A 319 21.25 1.51 1.29
C TRP A 319 20.47 2.81 1.03
N ARG A 320 19.55 2.80 0.04
CA ARG A 320 18.68 3.96 -0.25
C ARG A 320 17.76 4.28 0.92
N ILE A 321 17.14 3.27 1.54
CA ILE A 321 16.29 3.46 2.72
C ILE A 321 17.11 4.06 3.88
N TRP A 322 18.31 3.53 4.13
CA TRP A 322 19.20 4.08 5.15
C TRP A 322 19.61 5.54 4.86
N GLN A 323 19.95 5.84 3.60
CA GLN A 323 20.33 7.18 3.19
C GLN A 323 19.15 8.16 3.33
N ALA A 324 17.96 7.72 2.94
CA ALA A 324 16.71 8.46 3.06
C ALA A 324 16.41 8.81 4.52
N LEU A 325 16.52 7.83 5.44
CA LEU A 325 16.38 8.05 6.88
C LEU A 325 17.39 9.09 7.38
N ARG A 326 18.68 8.90 7.05
CA ARG A 326 19.77 9.78 7.50
C ARG A 326 19.59 11.23 7.05
N LYS A 327 19.08 11.43 5.83
CA LYS A 327 18.81 12.75 5.26
C LYS A 327 17.38 13.24 5.54
N THR A 328 16.55 12.39 6.12
CA THR A 328 15.10 12.58 6.33
C THR A 328 14.38 12.96 5.01
N GLN A 329 14.83 12.40 3.88
CA GLN A 329 14.37 12.71 2.52
C GLN A 329 13.99 11.43 1.79
N ILE A 330 12.85 11.41 1.10
CA ILE A 330 12.34 10.26 0.32
C ILE A 330 12.61 10.41 -1.17
#